data_AF-A0A2D6PXB8-F1
#
_entry.id   AF-A0A2D6PXB8-F1
#
_cell.length_a   1.000
_cell.length_b   1.000
_cell.length_c   1.000
_cell.angle_alpha   90.00
_cell.angle_beta   90.00
_cell.angle_gamma   90.00
#
_symmetry.space_group_name_H-M   'P 1'
#
loop_
_entity.id
_entity.type
_entity.pdbx_description
1 polymer ?
#
loop_
_entity_poly.entity_id
_entity_poly.type
_entity_poly.pdbx_seq_one_letter_code
_entity_poly.pdbx_strand_id
1 'polypeptide(L)' 'MKITEIRALDDGDLQVQLEKLRRELFDLRVRAATESIDNPRAIREIRRTVARIITEQHQRSTQGSAS' A
#
# COMPACT_ATOMS: atom_id res chain seq x y z
N MET A 1 0.95 -6.82 -4.62
CA MET A 1 2.18 -7.44 -4.07
C MET A 1 1.84 -8.49 -3.03
N LYS A 2 2.64 -9.56 -2.96
CA LYS A 2 2.58 -10.57 -1.89
C LYS A 2 3.23 -10.03 -0.61
N ILE A 3 2.86 -10.62 0.53
CA ILE A 3 3.41 -10.22 1.83
C ILE A 3 4.92 -10.45 1.93
N THR A 4 5.44 -11.48 1.26
CA THR A 4 6.87 -11.82 1.24
C THR A 4 7.72 -10.71 0.61
N GLU A 5 7.21 -10.08 -0.45
CA GLU A 5 7.87 -8.95 -1.10
C GLU A 5 7.90 -7.73 -0.19
N ILE A 6 6.80 -7.46 0.52
CA ILE A 6 6.69 -6.34 1.46
C ILE A 6 7.66 -6.51 2.63
N ARG A 7 7.79 -7.73 3.16
CA ARG A 7 8.72 -8.04 4.26
C ARG A 7 10.19 -7.90 3.89
N ALA A 8 10.53 -8.08 2.62
CA ALA A 8 11.89 -7.95 2.11
C ALA A 8 12.34 -6.49 1.94
N LEU A 9 11.40 -5.54 1.95
CA LEU A 9 11.71 -4.11 1.86
C LEU A 9 12.23 -3.58 3.21
N ASP A 10 13.10 -2.58 3.14
CA ASP A 10 13.49 -1.81 4.32
C ASP A 10 12.40 -0.77 4.68
N ASP A 11 12.56 -0.10 5.82
CA ASP A 11 11.55 0.86 6.30
C ASP A 11 11.40 2.10 5.39
N GLY A 12 12.48 2.51 4.74
CA GLY A 12 12.47 3.64 3.80
C GLY A 12 11.75 3.28 2.51
N ASP A 13 12.04 2.12 1.95
CA ASP A 13 11.39 1.55 0.77
C ASP A 13 9.90 1.32 1.04
N LEU A 14 9.53 0.82 2.22
CA LEU A 14 8.13 0.68 2.62
C LEU A 14 7.39 2.02 2.61
N GLN A 15 8.04 3.08 3.11
CA GLN A 15 7.49 4.44 3.12
C GLN A 15 7.28 4.96 1.69
N VAL A 16 8.30 4.85 0.83
CA VAL A 16 8.23 5.29 -0.58
C VAL A 16 7.15 4.51 -1.34
N GLN A 17 7.08 3.20 -1.15
CA GLN A 17 6.07 2.34 -1.77
C GLN A 17 4.65 2.72 -1.31
N LEU A 18 4.47 3.03 -0.02
CA LEU A 18 3.20 3.46 0.55
C LEU A 18 2.71 4.77 -0.08
N GLU A 19 3.59 5.77 -0.20
CA GLU A 19 3.25 7.06 -0.80
C GLU A 19 2.86 6.91 -2.28
N LYS A 20 3.62 6.12 -3.04
CA LYS A 20 3.32 5.81 -4.44
C LYS A 20 1.94 5.18 -4.59
N LEU A 21 1.64 4.14 -3.81
CA LEU A 21 0.37 3.43 -3.87
C LEU A 21 -0.81 4.30 -3.43
N ARG A 22 -0.62 5.23 -2.48
CA ARG A 22 -1.65 6.19 -2.09
C ARG A 22 -1.97 7.18 -3.20
N ARG A 23 -0.95 7.67 -3.90
CA ARG A 23 -1.13 8.56 -5.06
C ARG A 23 -1.86 7.84 -6.20
N GLU A 24 -1.43 6.63 -6.55
CA GLU A 24 -2.09 5.81 -7.56
C GLU A 24 -3.55 5.50 -7.21
N LEU A 25 -3.83 5.20 -5.94
CA LEU A 25 -5.20 5.00 -5.47
C LEU A 25 -6.06 6.26 -5.59
N PHE A 26 -5.49 7.43 -5.31
CA PHE A 26 -6.18 8.71 -5.49
C PHE A 26 -6.52 8.96 -6.96
N ASP A 27 -5.53 8.82 -7.84
CA ASP A 27 -5.71 9.03 -9.28
C ASP A 27 -6.77 8.08 -9.85
N LEU A 28 -6.76 6.80 -9.45
CA LEU A 28 -7.77 5.83 -9.86
C LEU A 28 -9.17 6.18 -9.35
N ARG A 29 -9.30 6.74 -8.15
CA ARG A 29 -10.60 7.17 -7.62
C ARG A 29 -11.14 8.40 -8.34
N VAL A 30 -10.26 9.34 -8.67
CA VAL A 30 -10.65 10.53 -9.46
C VAL A 30 -11.08 10.11 -10.87
N ARG A 31 -10.35 9.21 -11.52
CA ARG A 31 -10.75 8.64 -12.82
C ARG A 31 -12.07 7.88 -12.72
N ALA A 32 -12.25 7.04 -11.69
CA ALA A 32 -13.50 6.29 -11.49
C ALA A 32 -14.73 7.18 -11.24
N ALA A 33 -14.52 8.40 -10.72
CA ALA A 33 -15.59 9.36 -10.49
C ALA A 33 -15.94 10.17 -11.75
N THR A 34 -15.00 10.32 -12.68
CA THR A 34 -15.17 11.11 -13.91
C THR A 34 -15.59 10.24 -15.08
N GLU A 35 -15.10 9.01 -15.16
CA GLU A 35 -15.32 8.08 -16.27
C GLU A 35 -15.39 6.63 -15.78
N SER A 36 -15.88 5.75 -16.66
CA SER A 36 -15.81 4.31 -16.42
C SER A 36 -14.36 3.85 -16.52
N ILE A 37 -13.82 3.30 -15.44
CA ILE A 37 -12.48 2.72 -15.40
C ILE A 37 -12.48 1.28 -15.89
N ASP A 38 -11.50 0.95 -16.75
CA ASP A 38 -11.36 -0.38 -17.35
C ASP A 38 -11.13 -1.50 -16.32
N ASN A 39 -10.47 -1.19 -15.21
CA ASN A 39 -10.13 -2.17 -14.18
C ASN A 39 -10.47 -1.72 -12.76
N PRO A 40 -11.75 -1.83 -12.33
CA PRO A 40 -12.17 -1.54 -10.95
C PRO A 40 -11.49 -2.42 -9.90
N ARG A 41 -10.99 -3.60 -10.29
CA ARG A 41 -10.29 -4.51 -9.36
C ARG A 41 -8.96 -3.93 -8.89
N ALA A 42 -8.31 -3.07 -9.69
CA ALA A 42 -7.05 -2.43 -9.33
C ALA A 42 -7.16 -1.62 -8.03
N ILE A 43 -8.27 -0.90 -7.84
CA ILE A 43 -8.55 -0.13 -6.60
C ILE A 43 -8.53 -1.06 -5.37
N ARG A 44 -9.15 -2.23 -5.48
CA ARG A 44 -9.19 -3.21 -4.38
C ARG A 44 -7.81 -3.78 -4.08
N GLU A 45 -7.02 -4.09 -5.09
CA GLU A 45 -5.68 -4.65 -4.95
C GLU A 45 -4.67 -3.64 -4.38
N ILE A 46 -4.73 -2.39 -4.81
CA ILE A 46 -3.90 -1.31 -4.27
C ILE A 46 -4.26 -1.07 -2.80
N ARG A 47 -5.55 -0.99 -2.46
CA ARG A 47 -6.00 -0.83 -1.07
C ARG A 47 -5.52 -1.97 -0.17
N ARG A 48 -5.56 -3.23 -0.66
CA ARG A 48 -5.02 -4.39 0.07
C ARG A 48 -3.51 -4.28 0.27
N THR A 49 -2.79 -3.83 -0.74
CA THR A 49 -1.33 -3.68 -0.67
C THR A 49 -0.95 -2.58 0.32
N VAL A 50 -1.64 -1.43 0.29
CA VAL A 50 -1.48 -0.35 1.27
C VAL A 50 -1.71 -0.84 2.70
N ALA A 51 -2.79 -1.59 2.94
CA ALA A 51 -3.08 -2.14 4.26
C ALA A 51 -1.96 -3.06 4.76
N ARG A 52 -1.44 -3.95 3.88
CA ARG A 52 -0.32 -4.84 4.23
C ARG A 52 0.94 -4.07 4.62
N ILE A 53 1.30 -3.02 3.87
CA ILE A 53 2.47 -2.19 4.18
C ILE A 53 2.32 -1.52 5.56
N ILE A 54 1.15 -0.92 5.83
CA ILE A 54 0.87 -0.28 7.13
C ILE A 54 0.95 -1.31 8.27
N THR A 55 0.41 -2.51 8.06
CA THR A 55 0.49 -3.60 9.05
C THR A 55 1.94 -3.99 9.33
N GLU A 56 2.76 -4.17 8.31
CA GLU A 56 4.18 -4.54 8.49
C GLU A 56 4.97 -3.41 9.17
N GLN A 57 4.76 -2.13 8.80
CA GLN A 57 5.35 -0.98 9.49
C GLN A 57 4.95 -0.95 10.99
N HIS A 58 3.67 -1.21 11.28
CA HIS A 58 3.19 -1.29 12.66
C HIS A 58 3.82 -2.45 13.42
N GLN A 59 3.94 -3.63 12.81
CA GLN A 59 4.58 -4.80 13.41
C GLN A 59 6.06 -4.53 13.74
N ARG A 60 6.79 -3.86 12.86
CA ARG A 60 8.19 -3.48 13.11
C ARG A 60 8.30 -2.49 14.27
N SER A 61 7.41 -1.51 14.33
CA SER A 61 7.37 -0.54 15.43
C SER A 61 7.06 -1.20 16.78
N THR A 62 6.10 -2.13 16.84
CA THR A 62 5.74 -2.80 18.10
C THR A 62 6.79 -3.80 18.56
N GLN A 63 7.50 -4.45 17.63
CA GLN A 63 8.63 -5.32 17.96
C GLN A 63 9.86 -4.53 18.46
N GLY A 64 10.12 -3.35 17.91
CA GLY A 64 11.21 -2.47 18.36
C GLY A 64 10.98 -1.83 19.73
N SER A 65 9.73 -1.59 20.13
CA SER A 65 9.37 -1.04 21.44
C SER A 65 9.32 -2.07 22.59
N ALA A 66 9.48 -3.36 22.30
CA ALA A 66 9.40 -4.44 23.28
C ALA A 66 10.78 -4.89 23.81
N SER A 67 11.82 -4.08 23.63
CA SER A 67 13.20 -4.32 24.12
C SER A 67 13.63 -3.26 25.12
#